data_AF-A0A6U3YQM4-F1
#
_entry.id   AF-A0A6U3YQM4-F1
#
_cell.length_a   1.000
_cell.length_b   1.000
_cell.length_c   1.000
_cell.angle_alpha   90.00
_cell.angle_beta   90.00
_cell.angle_gamma   90.00
#
_symmetry.space_group_name_H-M   'P 1'
#
loop_
_entity.id
_entity.type
_entity.pdbx_description
1 polymer ?
#
loop_
_entity_poly.entity_id
_entity_poly.type
_entity_poly.pdbx_seq_one_letter_code
_entity_poly.pdbx_strand_id
1 'polypeptide(L)'
;DMVLGRRGSYKLVNENKKDEDDGGKRSNYAVTRFFTAGLGNVPLSPSLHPKEVDNEEGEQVSSTTTPKTAILFQPHTGKTHQLRVAAKSVGLPILGDARYGGGRVRVGDDDTTTTTEADYFDRTYLHAAAIQFEIDNEEVCIYSPPPFGHLFSTSSELDDVFVGMMKKHCESDSILHHVDGRSML
;
A
#
# COMPACT_ATOMS: atom_id res chain seq x y z
N ASP A 1 2.80 16.73 19.12
CA ASP A 1 4.29 16.70 19.06
C ASP A 1 4.94 15.34 18.75
N MET A 2 6.07 15.37 18.04
CA MET A 2 6.97 14.22 17.86
C MET A 2 7.98 14.13 19.01
N VAL A 3 8.27 12.93 19.52
CA VAL A 3 9.29 12.70 20.57
C VAL A 3 10.23 11.57 20.21
N LEU A 4 11.41 11.54 20.83
CA LEU A 4 12.39 10.48 20.61
C LEU A 4 11.84 9.11 21.06
N GLY A 5 11.90 8.15 20.14
CA GLY A 5 11.58 6.75 20.32
C GLY A 5 12.83 5.90 20.63
N ARG A 6 12.66 4.58 20.57
CA ARG A 6 13.79 3.67 20.79
C ARG A 6 14.70 3.66 19.57
N ARG A 7 16.00 3.42 19.80
CA ARG A 7 17.00 3.25 18.72
C ARG A 7 17.10 4.47 17.79
N GLY A 8 16.89 5.67 18.32
CA GLY A 8 16.98 6.93 17.55
C GLY A 8 15.81 7.18 16.61
N SER A 9 14.74 6.38 16.65
CA SER A 9 13.51 6.70 15.90
C SER A 9 12.80 7.89 16.54
N TYR A 10 11.88 8.53 15.83
CA TYR A 10 10.91 9.47 16.42
C TYR A 10 9.52 8.83 16.42
N LYS A 11 8.66 9.22 17.36
CA LYS A 11 7.26 8.80 17.43
C LYS A 11 6.35 10.01 17.58
N LEU A 12 5.22 9.99 16.88
CA LEU A 12 4.16 10.99 17.06
C LEU A 12 3.44 10.73 18.40
N VAL A 13 3.31 11.76 19.23
CA VAL A 13 2.54 11.74 20.48
C VAL A 13 1.19 12.35 20.20
N ASN A 14 0.14 11.61 20.53
CA ASN A 14 -1.24 12.05 20.32
C ASN A 14 -1.71 12.77 21.59
N GLU A 15 -1.76 14.11 21.55
CA GLU A 15 -2.09 14.99 22.70
C GLU A 15 -3.57 14.93 23.11
N ASN A 16 -4.45 14.44 22.23
CA ASN A 16 -5.87 14.22 22.53
C ASN A 16 -6.15 13.09 23.53
N LYS A 17 -5.12 12.51 24.16
CA LYS A 17 -5.28 11.68 25.35
C LYS A 17 -5.35 12.58 26.58
N LYS A 18 -6.49 13.26 26.77
CA LYS A 18 -6.92 13.52 28.15
C LYS A 18 -7.10 12.15 28.81
N ASP A 19 -6.32 11.90 29.84
CA ASP A 19 -6.41 10.73 30.69
C ASP A 19 -7.78 10.71 31.38
N GLU A 20 -8.81 10.22 30.71
CA GLU A 20 -9.95 9.61 31.38
C GLU A 20 -9.50 8.23 31.86
N ASP A 21 -8.97 8.23 33.09
CA ASP A 21 -8.68 7.06 33.91
C ASP A 21 -10.02 6.42 34.35
N ASP A 22 -10.71 5.78 33.41
CA ASP A 22 -11.73 4.79 33.74
C ASP A 22 -11.06 3.41 33.69
N GLY A 23 -11.13 2.67 34.80
CA GLY A 23 -10.28 1.52 35.16
C GLY A 23 -10.35 0.26 34.27
N GLY A 24 -10.67 0.40 32.99
CA GLY A 24 -10.58 -0.64 31.97
C GLY A 24 -9.16 -0.76 31.39
N LYS A 25 -8.62 -1.99 31.34
CA LYS A 25 -7.38 -2.33 30.64
C LYS A 25 -7.34 -1.64 29.26
N ARG A 26 -6.46 -0.64 29.09
CA ARG A 26 -6.22 0.01 27.79
C ARG A 26 -5.90 -1.05 26.75
N SER A 27 -6.80 -1.22 25.79
CA SER A 27 -6.64 -2.25 24.78
C SER A 27 -5.61 -1.79 23.75
N ASN A 28 -4.49 -2.49 23.67
CA ASN A 28 -3.38 -2.14 22.80
C ASN A 28 -3.65 -2.66 21.37
N TYR A 29 -4.79 -2.34 20.76
CA TYR A 29 -5.14 -2.82 19.42
C TYR A 29 -4.52 -1.96 18.31
N ALA A 30 -4.28 -2.58 17.17
CA ALA A 30 -3.87 -1.86 15.96
C ALA A 30 -5.11 -1.16 15.39
N VAL A 31 -4.99 0.12 14.99
CA VAL A 31 -6.10 0.88 14.39
C VAL A 31 -5.66 1.45 13.04
N THR A 32 -6.37 1.09 11.99
CA THR A 32 -6.13 1.54 10.61
C THR A 32 -7.47 1.77 9.93
N ARG A 33 -7.62 2.85 9.15
CA ARG A 33 -8.72 2.98 8.19
C ARG A 33 -8.27 2.52 6.80
N PHE A 34 -9.17 1.87 6.08
CA PHE A 34 -8.95 1.34 4.74
C PHE A 34 -9.99 1.94 3.80
N PHE A 35 -9.54 2.41 2.65
CA PHE A 35 -10.41 2.76 1.55
C PHE A 35 -10.00 1.94 0.35
N THR A 36 -10.96 1.45 -0.42
CA THR A 36 -10.72 0.54 -1.54
C THR A 36 -11.33 1.09 -2.82
N ALA A 37 -10.61 0.96 -3.93
CA ALA A 37 -11.13 1.20 -5.26
C ALA A 37 -10.91 -0.05 -6.12
N GLY A 38 -11.98 -0.60 -6.69
CA GLY A 38 -11.88 -1.71 -7.62
C GLY A 38 -11.25 -1.26 -8.93
N LEU A 39 -10.22 -1.98 -9.40
CA LEU A 39 -9.52 -1.69 -10.65
C LEU A 39 -10.02 -2.57 -11.80
N GLY A 40 -10.91 -3.51 -11.52
CA GLY A 40 -11.34 -4.53 -12.48
C GLY A 40 -10.23 -5.53 -12.79
N ASN A 41 -10.35 -6.19 -13.95
CA ASN A 41 -9.42 -7.20 -14.43
C ASN A 41 -8.24 -6.52 -15.12
N VAL A 42 -7.18 -6.25 -14.36
CA VAL A 42 -5.95 -5.65 -14.89
C VAL A 42 -4.98 -6.78 -15.24
N PRO A 43 -4.35 -6.81 -16.43
CA PRO A 43 -3.30 -7.77 -16.72
C PRO A 43 -2.12 -7.55 -15.75
N LEU A 44 -1.50 -8.63 -15.28
CA LEU A 44 -0.19 -8.49 -14.65
C LEU A 44 0.79 -8.14 -15.78
N SER A 45 1.42 -6.95 -15.73
CA SER A 45 2.45 -6.59 -16.70
C SER A 45 3.57 -7.64 -16.71
N PRO A 46 4.21 -7.92 -17.87
CA PRO A 46 5.31 -8.87 -17.96
C PRO A 46 6.43 -8.62 -16.93
N SER A 47 6.63 -7.37 -16.51
CA SER A 47 7.62 -6.98 -15.50
C SER A 47 7.34 -7.49 -14.08
N LEU A 48 6.15 -8.07 -13.84
CA LEU A 48 5.82 -8.75 -12.59
C LEU A 48 6.21 -10.22 -12.58
N HIS A 49 6.57 -10.78 -13.75
CA HIS A 49 7.21 -12.07 -13.79
C HIS A 49 8.66 -11.91 -13.31
N PRO A 50 9.16 -12.82 -12.46
CA PRO A 50 10.56 -12.86 -12.04
C PRO A 50 11.48 -12.84 -13.24
N LYS A 51 12.62 -12.15 -13.04
CA LYS A 51 13.75 -12.01 -13.96
C LYS A 51 13.74 -13.05 -15.08
N GLU A 52 13.66 -12.55 -16.30
CA GLU A 52 13.88 -13.30 -17.53
C GLU A 52 15.04 -14.27 -17.32
N VAL A 53 14.74 -15.56 -17.35
CA VAL A 53 15.74 -16.59 -17.59
C VAL A 53 15.96 -16.51 -19.09
N ASP A 54 17.19 -16.17 -19.51
CA ASP A 54 17.60 -16.03 -20.91
C ASP A 54 17.24 -17.28 -21.73
N ASN A 55 16.01 -17.35 -22.23
CA ASN A 55 15.55 -18.39 -23.13
C ASN A 55 14.98 -17.69 -24.36
N GLU A 56 15.83 -17.64 -25.39
CA GLU A 56 15.44 -17.30 -26.76
C GLU A 56 14.48 -18.37 -27.27
N GLU A 57 13.17 -18.15 -27.16
CA GLU A 57 12.16 -18.69 -28.08
C GLU A 57 10.80 -18.05 -27.75
N GLY A 58 10.16 -17.47 -28.77
CA GLY A 58 8.94 -16.68 -28.63
C GLY A 58 7.75 -17.52 -28.18
N GLU A 59 7.44 -17.47 -26.87
CA GLU A 59 6.27 -18.10 -26.29
C GLU A 59 5.19 -17.05 -25.97
N GLN A 60 3.94 -17.31 -26.39
CA GLN A 60 2.82 -16.41 -26.14
C GLN A 60 2.55 -16.33 -24.63
N VAL A 61 2.87 -15.18 -24.03
CA VAL A 61 2.55 -14.88 -22.63
C VAL A 61 1.02 -14.84 -22.48
N SER A 62 0.45 -15.89 -21.88
CA SER A 62 -0.96 -15.94 -21.50
C SER A 62 -1.24 -14.82 -20.50
N SER A 63 -1.91 -13.76 -20.94
CA SER A 63 -2.26 -12.60 -20.12
C SER A 63 -3.34 -12.98 -19.10
N THR A 64 -2.91 -13.61 -18.00
CA THR A 64 -3.81 -13.98 -16.91
C THR A 64 -4.34 -12.71 -16.26
N THR A 65 -5.58 -12.36 -16.57
CA THR A 65 -6.25 -11.20 -15.98
C THR A 65 -6.81 -11.60 -14.62
N THR A 66 -6.42 -10.87 -13.59
CA THR A 66 -6.91 -11.07 -12.22
C THR A 66 -7.54 -9.78 -11.72
N PRO A 67 -8.67 -9.85 -11.01
CA PRO A 67 -9.29 -8.66 -10.45
C PRO A 67 -8.36 -8.03 -9.42
N LYS A 68 -8.11 -6.73 -9.54
CA LYS A 68 -7.26 -5.97 -8.61
C LYS A 68 -8.06 -4.90 -7.88
N THR A 69 -7.59 -4.56 -6.69
CA THR A 69 -8.17 -3.53 -5.84
C THR A 69 -7.04 -2.66 -5.31
N ALA A 70 -7.13 -1.35 -5.52
CA ALA A 70 -6.26 -0.38 -4.87
C ALA A 70 -6.74 -0.18 -3.43
N ILE A 71 -5.78 -0.10 -2.48
CA ILE A 71 -6.08 0.13 -1.07
C ILE A 71 -5.32 1.38 -0.61
N LEU A 72 -6.04 2.36 -0.09
CA LEU A 72 -5.48 3.51 0.59
C LEU A 72 -5.58 3.26 2.11
N PHE A 73 -4.42 3.26 2.77
CA PHE A 73 -4.33 3.07 4.21
C PHE A 73 -4.16 4.40 4.94
N GLN A 74 -4.88 4.57 6.04
CA GLN A 74 -4.62 5.63 7.03
C GLN A 74 -4.34 4.97 8.39
N PRO A 75 -3.06 4.73 8.76
CA PRO A 75 -2.70 4.14 10.04
C PRO A 75 -2.91 5.14 11.19
N HIS A 76 -3.70 4.76 12.18
CA HIS A 76 -3.86 5.52 13.44
C HIS A 76 -2.95 5.01 14.56
N THR A 77 -2.30 3.87 14.33
CA THR A 77 -1.23 3.33 15.19
C THR A 77 -0.08 2.81 14.34
N GLY A 78 1.12 2.65 14.93
CA GLY A 78 2.33 2.21 14.22
C GLY A 78 2.84 0.84 14.67
N LYS A 79 1.97 -0.18 14.78
CA LYS A 79 2.40 -1.53 15.17
C LYS A 79 3.17 -2.23 14.04
N THR A 80 4.06 -3.14 14.40
CA THR A 80 4.84 -3.93 13.43
C THR A 80 3.92 -4.66 12.46
N HIS A 81 4.17 -4.49 11.16
CA HIS A 81 3.40 -5.09 10.05
C HIS A 81 1.90 -4.78 10.05
N GLN A 82 1.46 -3.73 10.76
CA GLN A 82 0.05 -3.42 10.97
C GLN A 82 -0.77 -3.41 9.67
N LEU A 83 -0.32 -2.69 8.65
CA LEU A 83 -1.04 -2.59 7.38
C LEU A 83 -1.15 -3.94 6.66
N ARG A 84 -0.07 -4.72 6.66
CA ARG A 84 0.03 -6.04 6.01
C ARG A 84 -0.91 -7.06 6.65
N VAL A 85 -0.88 -7.14 7.98
CA VAL A 85 -1.76 -8.01 8.77
C VAL A 85 -3.21 -7.61 8.59
N ALA A 86 -3.50 -6.31 8.64
CA ALA A 86 -4.87 -5.84 8.56
C ALA A 86 -5.46 -6.04 7.15
N ALA A 87 -4.69 -5.78 6.09
CA ALA A 87 -5.09 -6.07 4.71
C ALA A 87 -5.41 -7.57 4.51
N LYS A 88 -4.56 -8.47 5.01
CA LYS A 88 -4.84 -9.91 5.04
C LYS A 88 -6.13 -10.24 5.79
N SER A 89 -6.36 -9.61 6.95
CA SER A 89 -7.51 -9.91 7.81
C SER A 89 -8.86 -9.59 7.16
N VAL A 90 -8.89 -8.65 6.22
CA VAL A 90 -10.09 -8.28 5.44
C VAL A 90 -10.17 -9.00 4.09
N GLY A 91 -9.34 -10.02 3.87
CA GLY A 91 -9.34 -10.82 2.64
C GLY A 91 -8.65 -10.16 1.44
N LEU A 92 -7.95 -9.05 1.66
CA LEU A 92 -7.23 -8.30 0.61
C LEU A 92 -5.73 -8.26 0.92
N PRO A 93 -5.00 -9.39 0.92
CA PRO A 93 -3.56 -9.38 1.15
C PRO A 93 -2.84 -8.52 0.09
N ILE A 94 -1.83 -7.78 0.53
CA ILE A 94 -1.07 -6.86 -0.35
C ILE A 94 -0.31 -7.67 -1.40
N LEU A 95 -0.37 -7.23 -2.66
CA LEU A 95 0.36 -7.85 -3.76
C LEU A 95 1.86 -7.96 -3.44
N GLY A 96 2.43 -9.13 -3.69
CA GLY A 96 3.81 -9.48 -3.39
C GLY A 96 4.17 -9.60 -1.90
N ASP A 97 3.16 -9.68 -1.02
CA ASP A 97 3.39 -10.00 0.39
C ASP A 97 3.47 -11.52 0.62
N ALA A 98 4.67 -12.08 0.49
CA ALA A 98 4.91 -13.52 0.72
C ALA A 98 4.54 -13.99 2.13
N ARG A 99 4.65 -13.12 3.15
CA ARG A 99 4.38 -13.50 4.55
C ARG A 99 2.90 -13.55 4.87
N TYR A 100 2.12 -12.68 4.25
CA TYR A 100 0.70 -12.51 4.57
C TYR A 100 -0.26 -12.94 3.44
N GLY A 101 0.25 -13.63 2.40
CA GLY A 101 -0.58 -14.37 1.45
C GLY A 101 -0.82 -13.67 0.11
N GLY A 102 -0.09 -12.61 -0.20
CA GLY A 102 -0.12 -11.94 -1.51
C GLY A 102 1.09 -12.21 -2.39
N GLY A 103 1.99 -13.11 -1.97
CA GLY A 103 3.26 -13.37 -2.66
C GLY A 103 3.19 -14.26 -3.89
N ARG A 104 2.07 -14.95 -4.15
CA ARG A 104 1.93 -15.90 -5.27
C ARG A 104 1.08 -15.29 -6.38
N VAL A 105 1.55 -15.41 -7.62
CA VAL A 105 0.75 -15.20 -8.81
C VAL A 105 -0.25 -16.35 -8.91
N ARG A 106 -1.55 -16.08 -8.88
CA ARG A 106 -2.55 -17.11 -9.16
C ARG A 106 -2.59 -17.34 -10.67
N VAL A 107 -1.97 -18.43 -11.14
CA VAL A 107 -2.07 -18.89 -12.52
C VAL A 107 -3.01 -20.10 -12.55
N GLY A 108 -4.29 -19.87 -12.86
CA GLY A 108 -5.31 -20.93 -13.00
C GLY A 108 -6.19 -21.21 -11.77
N ASP A 109 -7.29 -21.93 -12.00
CA ASP A 109 -8.26 -22.39 -10.97
C ASP A 109 -7.82 -23.68 -10.25
N ASP A 110 -6.72 -24.30 -10.70
CA ASP A 110 -6.25 -25.58 -10.20
C ASP A 110 -5.13 -25.43 -9.15
N ASP A 111 -5.44 -25.85 -7.92
CA ASP A 111 -4.52 -25.87 -6.76
C ASP A 111 -3.40 -26.93 -6.92
N THR A 112 -3.45 -27.72 -7.99
CA THR A 112 -2.48 -28.81 -8.29
C THR A 112 -1.24 -28.32 -9.06
N THR A 113 -1.17 -27.04 -9.43
CA THR A 113 -0.08 -26.51 -10.27
C THR A 113 1.23 -26.37 -9.47
N THR A 114 2.28 -27.05 -9.90
CA THR A 114 3.64 -27.00 -9.32
C THR A 114 4.16 -25.57 -9.31
N THR A 115 4.34 -25.01 -8.12
CA THR A 115 4.80 -23.62 -7.95
C THR A 115 6.29 -23.52 -8.17
N THR A 116 6.71 -22.58 -9.00
CA THR A 116 8.11 -22.29 -9.32
C THR A 116 8.51 -20.91 -8.80
N GLU A 117 9.80 -20.62 -8.77
CA GLU A 117 10.31 -19.28 -8.42
C GLU A 117 9.76 -18.19 -9.36
N ALA A 118 9.33 -18.54 -10.57
CA ALA A 118 8.67 -17.64 -11.53
C ALA A 118 7.25 -17.22 -11.12
N ASP A 119 6.67 -17.84 -10.09
CA ASP A 119 5.30 -17.54 -9.61
C ASP A 119 5.28 -16.53 -8.44
N TYR A 120 6.42 -15.95 -8.08
CA TYR A 120 6.55 -15.01 -6.97
C TYR A 120 6.79 -13.58 -7.43
N PHE A 121 6.28 -12.60 -6.69
CA PHE A 121 6.61 -11.19 -6.94
C PHE A 121 7.98 -10.84 -6.36
N ASP A 122 8.66 -9.88 -6.99
CA ASP A 122 9.97 -9.33 -6.57
C ASP A 122 9.90 -8.57 -5.24
N ARG A 123 8.75 -7.98 -4.92
CA ARG A 123 8.56 -7.13 -3.74
C ARG A 123 7.12 -7.07 -3.26
N THR A 124 6.93 -6.59 -2.03
CA THR A 124 5.62 -6.15 -1.55
C THR A 124 5.27 -4.77 -2.08
N TYR A 125 4.12 -4.65 -2.75
CA TYR A 125 3.61 -3.41 -3.33
C TYR A 125 2.88 -2.55 -2.29
N LEU A 126 3.65 -2.07 -1.31
CA LEU A 126 3.22 -1.13 -0.28
C LEU A 126 4.10 0.12 -0.35
N HIS A 127 3.48 1.30 -0.43
CA HIS A 127 4.17 2.58 -0.55
C HIS A 127 3.65 3.58 0.48
N ALA A 128 4.56 4.34 1.09
CA ALA A 128 4.22 5.43 2.00
C ALA A 128 4.04 6.71 1.18
N ALA A 129 2.82 6.98 0.74
CA ALA A 129 2.57 8.01 -0.26
C ALA A 129 2.62 9.45 0.28
N ALA A 130 2.32 9.63 1.56
CA ALA A 130 2.38 10.93 2.20
C ALA A 130 2.64 10.79 3.70
N ILE A 131 3.28 11.81 4.27
CA ILE A 131 3.41 11.99 5.72
C ILE A 131 3.32 13.49 6.02
N GLN A 132 2.59 13.83 7.08
CA GLN A 132 2.48 15.17 7.61
C GLN A 132 2.69 15.11 9.12
N PHE A 133 3.53 16.00 9.64
CA PHE A 133 3.76 16.15 11.07
C PHE A 133 4.34 17.54 11.35
N GLU A 134 4.29 17.94 12.62
CA GLU A 134 4.93 19.16 13.12
C GLU A 134 6.23 18.78 13.84
N ILE A 135 7.31 19.53 13.57
CA ILE A 135 8.58 19.45 14.29
C ILE A 135 9.09 20.87 14.51
N ASP A 136 9.48 21.21 15.74
CA ASP A 136 9.96 22.55 16.12
C ASP A 136 9.02 23.70 15.69
N ASN A 137 7.70 23.46 15.80
CA ASN A 137 6.64 24.38 15.36
C ASN A 137 6.60 24.67 13.84
N GLU A 138 7.32 23.88 13.05
CA GLU A 138 7.26 23.89 11.59
C GLU A 138 6.46 22.68 11.08
N GLU A 139 5.51 22.95 10.20
CA GLU A 139 4.81 21.88 9.49
C GLU A 139 5.73 21.26 8.43
N VAL A 140 5.89 19.95 8.51
CA VAL A 140 6.56 19.14 7.49
C VAL A 140 5.52 18.28 6.78
N CYS A 141 5.36 18.52 5.48
CA CYS A 141 4.53 17.71 4.60
C CYS A 141 5.40 17.12 3.49
N ILE A 142 5.46 15.79 3.43
CA ILE A 142 6.19 15.08 2.37
C ILE A 142 5.18 14.25 1.60
N TYR A 143 5.19 14.41 0.27
CA TYR A 143 4.35 13.68 -0.66
C TYR A 143 5.21 12.96 -1.70
N SER A 144 4.92 11.69 -1.95
CA SER A 144 5.59 10.84 -2.93
C SER A 144 4.55 9.88 -3.53
N PRO A 145 4.09 10.09 -4.77
CA PRO A 145 3.08 9.21 -5.37
C PRO A 145 3.58 7.77 -5.53
N PRO A 146 2.68 6.77 -5.55
CA PRO A 146 3.07 5.36 -5.66
C PRO A 146 3.79 5.09 -7.01
N PRO A 147 5.02 4.54 -6.99
CA PRO A 147 5.81 4.30 -8.21
C PRO A 147 5.39 2.99 -8.91
N PHE A 148 4.09 2.68 -8.93
CA PHE A 148 3.55 1.40 -9.39
C PHE A 148 2.87 1.49 -10.76
N GLY A 149 3.11 2.57 -11.52
CA GLY A 149 2.50 2.75 -12.85
C GLY A 149 2.81 1.61 -13.83
N HIS A 150 3.96 0.93 -13.65
CA HIS A 150 4.34 -0.25 -14.44
C HIS A 150 3.44 -1.49 -14.25
N LEU A 151 2.56 -1.49 -13.24
CA LEU A 151 1.57 -2.55 -13.02
C LEU A 151 0.31 -2.41 -13.87
N PHE A 152 0.14 -1.26 -14.52
CA PHE A 152 -1.06 -0.89 -15.25
C PHE A 152 -0.75 -0.79 -16.74
N SER A 153 -1.79 -0.96 -17.57
CA SER A 153 -1.68 -0.79 -19.02
C SER A 153 -1.30 0.64 -19.39
N THR A 154 -1.80 1.62 -18.63
CA THR A 154 -1.42 3.02 -18.75
C THR A 154 -0.97 3.56 -17.39
N SER A 155 0.09 4.36 -17.37
CA SER A 155 0.61 4.94 -16.12
C SER A 155 -0.38 5.92 -15.48
N SER A 156 -1.27 6.53 -16.26
CA SER A 156 -2.27 7.49 -15.78
C SER A 156 -3.41 6.84 -14.99
N GLU A 157 -3.79 5.59 -15.28
CA GLU A 157 -4.87 4.90 -14.55
C GLU A 157 -4.63 4.83 -13.05
N LEU A 158 -3.40 4.48 -12.64
CA LEU A 158 -3.04 4.44 -11.23
C LEU A 158 -3.09 5.84 -10.62
N ASP A 159 -2.57 6.83 -11.33
CA ASP A 159 -2.54 8.21 -10.86
C ASP A 159 -3.96 8.76 -10.67
N ASP A 160 -4.87 8.52 -11.62
CA ASP A 160 -6.27 8.96 -11.54
C ASP A 160 -7.01 8.32 -10.36
N VAL A 161 -6.87 6.99 -10.19
CA VAL A 161 -7.49 6.28 -9.06
C VAL A 161 -6.90 6.77 -7.74
N PHE A 162 -5.58 6.88 -7.66
CA PHE A 162 -4.90 7.33 -6.45
C PHE A 162 -5.29 8.77 -6.08
N VAL A 163 -5.25 9.70 -7.04
CA VAL A 163 -5.68 11.10 -6.86
C VAL A 163 -7.14 11.16 -6.42
N GLY A 164 -8.03 10.41 -7.08
CA GLY A 164 -9.44 10.33 -6.71
C GLY A 164 -9.66 9.82 -5.28
N MET A 165 -8.94 8.78 -4.87
CA MET A 165 -8.99 8.26 -3.50
C MET A 165 -8.44 9.28 -2.49
N MET A 166 -7.32 9.93 -2.79
CA MET A 166 -6.74 10.97 -1.94
C MET A 166 -7.69 12.14 -1.76
N LYS A 167 -8.26 12.69 -2.83
CA LYS A 167 -9.23 13.79 -2.79
C LYS A 167 -10.48 13.45 -1.97
N LYS A 168 -10.91 12.19 -1.99
CA LYS A 168 -12.10 11.74 -1.28
C LYS A 168 -11.87 11.45 0.20
N HIS A 169 -10.68 11.01 0.58
CA HIS A 169 -10.45 10.38 1.88
C HIS A 169 -9.30 11.00 2.70
N CYS A 170 -8.45 11.82 2.10
CA CYS A 170 -7.40 12.54 2.82
C CYS A 170 -8.02 13.70 3.60
N GLU A 171 -7.75 13.76 4.90
CA GLU A 171 -8.25 14.79 5.83
C GLU A 171 -7.27 15.98 5.93
N SER A 172 -6.15 15.96 5.20
CA SER A 172 -5.07 16.95 5.27
C SER A 172 -5.03 17.83 4.03
N ASP A 173 -5.25 19.14 4.22
CA ASP A 173 -5.16 20.15 3.16
C ASP A 173 -3.74 20.26 2.59
N SER A 174 -2.71 20.20 3.45
CA SER A 174 -1.31 20.27 3.01
C SER A 174 -0.96 19.10 2.09
N ILE A 175 -1.45 17.89 2.37
CA ILE A 175 -1.27 16.74 1.47
C ILE A 175 -2.07 16.94 0.18
N LEU A 176 -3.34 17.37 0.27
CA LEU A 176 -4.19 17.59 -0.90
C LEU A 176 -3.62 18.65 -1.86
N HIS A 177 -3.01 19.72 -1.33
CA HIS A 177 -2.34 20.73 -2.13
C HIS A 177 -1.22 20.14 -3.00
N HIS A 178 -0.43 19.19 -2.47
CA HIS A 178 0.60 18.48 -3.25
C HIS A 178 0.01 17.53 -4.28
N VAL A 179 -1.12 16.88 -3.95
CA VAL A 179 -1.86 16.01 -4.88
C VAL A 179 -2.38 16.82 -6.08
N ASP A 180 -2.95 18.01 -5.83
CA ASP A 180 -3.46 18.89 -6.87
C ASP A 180 -2.36 19.51 -7.74
N GLY A 181 -1.23 19.90 -7.14
CA GLY A 181 -0.08 20.46 -7.86
C GLY A 181 0.52 19.52 -8.91
N ARG A 182 0.31 18.20 -8.79
CA ARG A 182 0.72 17.22 -9.81
C ARG A 182 -0.28 17.08 -10.95
N SER A 183 -1.55 17.42 -10.75
CA SER A 183 -2.59 17.32 -11.80
C SER A 183 -2.43 18.37 -12.91
N MET A 184 -1.50 19.32 -12.78
CA MET A 184 -1.26 20.43 -13.71
C MET A 184 -0.03 20.26 -14.62
N LEU A 185 0.69 19.13 -14.55
CA LEU A 185 1.84 18.81 -15.42
C LEU A 185 1.54 17.58 -16.27
#